data_AF-X1NTK6-F1
#
_entry.id   AF-X1NTK6-F1
#
_cell.length_a   1.000
_cell.length_b   1.000
_cell.length_c   1.000
_cell.angle_alpha   90.00
_cell.angle_beta   90.00
_cell.angle_gamma   90.00
#
_symmetry.space_group_name_H-M   'P 1'
#
loop_
_entity.id
_entity.type
_entity.pdbx_description
1 polymer ?
#
loop_
_entity_poly.entity_id
_entity_poly.type
_entity_poly.pdbx_seq_one_letter_code
_entity_poly.pdbx_strand_id
1 'polypeptide(L)' 'MTKPRVFITRIIAQEALDKIAQVTEMEVWPEELPPPYEVLREKARDAEGLVTLLSDR' A
#
# COMPACT_ATOMS: atom_id res chain seq x y z
N MET A 1 -1.66 -20.20 -7.06
CA MET A 1 -0.85 -19.01 -7.41
C MET A 1 -0.90 -18.07 -6.23
N THR A 2 0.25 -17.54 -5.78
CA THR A 2 0.31 -16.52 -4.73
C THR A 2 -0.16 -15.19 -5.30
N LYS A 3 -0.99 -14.46 -4.55
CA LYS A 3 -1.40 -13.11 -4.94
C LYS A 3 -0.21 -12.15 -4.77
N PRO A 4 -0.04 -11.13 -5.63
CA PRO A 4 1.04 -10.17 -5.48
C PRO A 4 0.84 -9.32 -4.22
N ARG A 5 1.94 -8.98 -3.53
CA ARG A 5 1.90 -8.10 -2.36
C ARG A 5 1.83 -6.64 -2.76
N VAL A 6 0.86 -5.91 -2.23
CA VAL A 6 0.69 -4.48 -2.51
C VAL A 6 0.59 -3.67 -1.23
N PHE A 7 1.37 -2.59 -1.14
CA PHE A 7 1.30 -1.64 -0.03
C PHE A 7 0.70 -0.30 -0.48
N ILE A 8 -0.27 0.19 0.27
CA ILE A 8 -0.97 1.46 0.02
C ILE A 8 -0.70 2.39 1.21
N THR A 9 -0.13 3.56 0.95
CA THR A 9 0.32 4.48 2.01
C THR A 9 -0.78 5.31 2.65
N ARG A 10 -2.01 5.26 2.12
CA ARG A 10 -3.18 6.02 2.61
C ARG A 10 -4.49 5.29 2.34
N ILE A 11 -5.48 5.54 3.19
CA ILE A 11 -6.86 5.15 2.89
C ILE A 11 -7.37 5.99 1.71
N ILE A 12 -7.73 5.31 0.63
CA ILE A 12 -8.38 5.88 -0.55
C ILE A 12 -9.85 5.44 -0.59
N ALA A 13 -10.58 5.83 -1.64
CA ALA A 13 -11.96 5.40 -1.82
C ALA A 13 -12.11 3.87 -1.72
N GLN A 14 -13.08 3.41 -0.93
CA GLN A 14 -13.30 1.99 -0.65
C GLN A 14 -13.42 1.15 -1.93
N GLU A 15 -14.07 1.67 -2.97
CA GLU A 15 -14.21 0.98 -4.26
C GLU A 15 -12.86 0.63 -4.91
N ALA A 16 -11.85 1.49 -4.74
CA ALA A 16 -10.50 1.23 -5.23
C ALA A 16 -9.81 0.14 -4.39
N LEU A 17 -9.97 0.18 -3.06
CA LEU A 17 -9.45 -0.83 -2.15
C LEU A 17 -10.04 -2.22 -2.45
N ASP A 18 -11.35 -2.28 -2.68
CA ASP A 18 -12.06 -3.52 -3.00
C ASP A 18 -11.54 -4.14 -4.30
N LYS A 19 -11.33 -3.33 -5.35
CA LYS A 19 -10.75 -3.78 -6.63
C LYS A 19 -9.34 -4.34 -6.46
N ILE A 20 -8.50 -3.69 -5.65
CA ILE A 20 -7.13 -4.14 -5.38
C ILE A 20 -7.13 -5.45 -4.56
N ALA A 21 -7.97 -5.55 -3.53
CA ALA A 21 -8.07 -6.72 -2.65
C ALA A 21 -8.54 -8.00 -3.38
N GLN A 22 -9.35 -7.86 -4.45
CA GLN A 22 -9.78 -8.99 -5.26
C GLN A 22 -8.59 -9.75 -5.87
N VAL A 23 -7.55 -9.04 -6.28
CA VAL A 23 -6.44 -9.60 -7.07
C VAL A 23 -5.09 -9.61 -6.34
N THR A 24 -4.97 -8.99 -5.15
CA THR A 24 -3.69 -8.84 -4.43
C THR A 24 -3.78 -9.25 -2.95
N GLU A 25 -2.63 -9.45 -2.32
CA GLU A 25 -2.48 -9.43 -0.86
C GLU A 25 -2.13 -7.98 -0.46
N MET A 26 -3.16 -7.20 -0.13
CA MET A 26 -3.06 -5.77 0.10
C MET A 26 -2.86 -5.44 1.57
N GLU A 27 -1.91 -4.54 1.86
CA GLU A 27 -1.74 -3.88 3.15
C GLU A 27 -2.00 -2.38 2.98
N VAL A 28 -2.82 -1.80 3.85
CA VAL A 28 -3.13 -0.37 3.86
C VAL A 28 -2.58 0.25 5.15
N TRP A 29 -1.85 1.35 5.00
CA TRP A 29 -1.38 2.13 6.15
C TRP A 29 -2.58 2.69 6.93
N PRO A 30 -2.69 2.42 8.25
CA PRO A 30 -3.91 2.71 9.01
C PRO A 30 -3.99 4.15 9.52
N GLU A 31 -2.87 4.88 9.55
CA GLU A 31 -2.84 6.24 10.09
C GLU A 31 -3.19 7.28 9.03
N GLU A 32 -3.66 8.44 9.48
CA GLU A 32 -4.02 9.57 8.61
C GLU A 32 -2.79 10.22 7.95
N LEU A 33 -1.67 10.22 8.67
CA LEU A 33 -0.38 10.70 8.18
C LEU A 33 0.34 9.61 7.39
N PRO A 34 1.20 9.95 6.41
CA PRO A 34 1.94 8.95 5.64
C PRO A 34 2.86 8.14 6.55
N PRO A 35 3.19 6.88 6.17
CA PRO A 35 4.15 6.08 6.90
C PRO A 35 5.50 6.80 6.98
N PRO A 36 6.23 6.69 8.11
CA PRO A 36 7.61 7.17 8.20
C PRO A 36 8.50 6.54 7.12
N TYR A 37 9.56 7.24 6.69
CA TYR A 37 10.45 6.78 5.63
C TYR A 37 10.96 5.35 5.80
N GLU A 38 11.41 4.99 7.00
CA GLU A 38 11.94 3.65 7.25
C GLU A 38 10.88 2.57 7.07
N VAL A 39 9.63 2.85 7.48
CA VAL A 39 8.50 1.94 7.28
C VAL A 39 8.16 1.84 5.79
N LEU A 40 8.07 2.98 5.09
CA LEU A 40 7.82 3.00 3.65
C LEU A 40 8.89 2.19 2.89
N ARG A 41 10.17 2.37 3.25
CA ARG A 41 11.31 1.69 2.65
C ARG A 41 11.30 0.19 2.92
N GLU A 42 10.95 -0.22 4.14
CA GLU A 42 10.81 -1.63 4.52
C GLU A 42 9.68 -2.28 3.72
N LYS A 43 8.48 -1.69 3.74
CA LYS A 43 7.32 -2.20 3.00
C LYS A 43 7.55 -2.25 1.49
N ALA A 44 8.19 -1.22 0.94
CA ALA A 44 8.52 -1.16 -0.49
C ALA A 44 9.51 -2.24 -0.93
N ARG A 45 10.38 -2.73 -0.04
CA ARG A 45 11.33 -3.80 -0.37
C ARG A 45 10.63 -5.12 -0.65
N ASP A 46 9.56 -5.40 0.09
CA ASP A 46 8.84 -6.67 0.03
C ASP A 46 7.57 -6.62 -0.85
N ALA A 47 7.21 -5.43 -1.33
CA ALA A 47 6.03 -5.21 -2.16
C ALA A 47 6.32 -5.42 -3.65
N GLU A 48 5.39 -6.07 -4.34
CA GLU A 48 5.36 -6.18 -5.81
C GLU A 48 4.59 -5.02 -6.45
N GLY A 49 3.82 -4.27 -5.66
CA GLY A 49 3.14 -3.05 -6.07
C GLY A 49 3.01 -2.02 -4.95
N LEU A 50 3.04 -0.74 -5.33
CA LEU A 50 2.96 0.39 -4.41
C LEU A 50 1.92 1.40 -4.90
N VAL A 51 1.06 1.84 -3.99
CA VAL A 51 0.16 2.98 -4.20
C VAL A 51 0.55 4.08 -3.21
N THR A 52 1.16 5.13 -3.73
CA THR A 52 1.81 6.19 -2.96
C THR A 52 1.43 7.57 -3.51
N LEU A 53 1.65 8.62 -2.72
CA LEU A 53 1.68 9.99 -3.22
C LEU A 53 3.12 10.38 -3.61
N LEU A 54 3.25 11.34 -4.53
CA LEU A 54 4.55 11.91 -4.92
C LEU A 54 5.30 12.59 -3.76
N SER A 55 4.58 12.92 -2.69
CA SER A 55 5.12 13.56 -1.48
C SER A 55 5.52 12.58 -0.38
N ASP A 56 5.25 11.28 -0.54
CA ASP A 56 5.68 10.28 0.43
C ASP A 56 7.22 10.17 0.37
N ARG A 57 7.87 10.11 1.54
CA ARG A 57 9.31 10.30 1.68
C ARG A 57 9.93 9.43 2.74
#